data_AF-A0AA39H0P8-F1
#
_entry.id   AF-A0AA39H0P8-F1
#
_cell.length_a   1.000
_cell.length_b   1.000
_cell.length_c   1.000
_cell.angle_alpha   90.00
_cell.angle_beta   90.00
_cell.angle_gamma   90.00
#
_symmetry.space_group_name_H-M   'P 1'
#
loop_
_entity.id
_entity.type
_entity.pdbx_description
1 polymer ?
#
loop_
_entity_poly.entity_id
_entity_poly.type
_entity_poly.pdbx_seq_one_letter_code
_entity_poly.pdbx_strand_id
1 'polypeptide(L)'
;MIRSKNDLESKTPRSFWICSLCLFCSFVSFMVTEFSIATLVEVNSLESDHMKNVFLETYGNKLFPAETDAIDLIHTKFSCCGVGTTNPISFWRESRWFWRQTTYPLQRFPRSCCVNREDTELIRLCSSVKSPFCDWINDPEAEDLCSGNIVLPRGIQWDQMIQHRDCFPLVTTYALTYATRSLVLNALNALSYFVLFVSFLRRRDCSLDYSDALHQLPSVVVINDLIEY
;
A
#
# COMPACT_ATOMS: atom_id res chain seq x y z
N MET A 1 -65.75 -27.47 9.03
CA MET A 1 -64.61 -27.35 8.10
C MET A 1 -64.28 -25.87 7.98
N ILE A 2 -63.47 -25.34 8.90
CA ILE A 2 -63.15 -23.90 8.98
C ILE A 2 -61.77 -23.74 8.36
N ARG A 3 -61.72 -23.08 7.19
CA ARG A 3 -60.49 -22.86 6.42
C ARG A 3 -59.76 -21.65 7.03
N SER A 4 -58.60 -21.92 7.64
CA SER A 4 -57.68 -20.92 8.21
C SER A 4 -57.36 -19.84 7.17
N LYS A 5 -57.54 -18.57 7.55
CA LYS A 5 -57.35 -17.38 6.72
C LYS A 5 -56.14 -16.54 7.18
N ASN A 6 -55.20 -17.16 7.91
CA ASN A 6 -54.15 -16.45 8.65
C ASN A 6 -52.73 -16.59 8.08
N ASP A 7 -52.53 -17.19 6.90
CA ASP A 7 -51.16 -17.42 6.37
C ASP A 7 -50.67 -16.38 5.34
N LEU A 8 -51.40 -15.27 5.12
CA LEU A 8 -51.07 -14.33 4.03
C LEU A 8 -50.23 -13.11 4.43
N GLU A 9 -49.85 -12.93 5.69
CA GLU A 9 -49.38 -11.61 6.18
C GLU A 9 -47.91 -11.49 6.64
N SER A 10 -47.04 -12.50 6.46
CA SER A 10 -45.66 -12.40 7.00
C SER A 10 -44.48 -12.54 6.01
N LYS A 11 -44.73 -12.71 4.71
CA LYS A 11 -43.64 -12.96 3.72
C LYS A 11 -43.03 -11.71 3.07
N THR A 12 -43.60 -10.53 3.26
CA THR A 12 -43.19 -9.29 2.58
C THR A 12 -41.92 -8.58 3.08
N PRO A 13 -41.49 -8.65 4.37
CA PRO A 13 -40.40 -7.78 4.83
C PRO A 13 -39.02 -8.24 4.32
N ARG A 14 -38.77 -9.55 4.17
CA ARG A 14 -37.41 -10.06 3.84
C ARG A 14 -36.94 -9.71 2.43
N SER A 15 -37.84 -9.71 1.44
CA SER A 15 -37.51 -9.37 0.05
C SER A 15 -37.07 -7.90 -0.11
N PHE A 16 -37.72 -6.99 0.61
CA PHE A 16 -37.41 -5.56 0.52
C PHE A 16 -35.98 -5.25 1.02
N TRP A 17 -35.58 -5.85 2.13
CA TRP A 17 -34.22 -5.69 2.69
C TRP A 17 -33.13 -6.19 1.75
N ILE A 18 -33.36 -7.30 1.04
CA ILE A 18 -32.39 -7.85 0.08
C ILE A 18 -32.21 -6.90 -1.10
N CYS A 19 -33.30 -6.41 -1.70
CA CYS A 19 -33.21 -5.44 -2.79
C CYS A 19 -32.50 -4.16 -2.36
N SER A 20 -32.81 -3.65 -1.16
CA SER A 20 -32.17 -2.46 -0.60
C SER A 20 -30.67 -2.68 -0.39
N LEU A 21 -30.26 -3.85 0.13
CA LEU A 21 -28.85 -4.20 0.31
C LEU A 21 -28.12 -4.31 -1.03
N CYS A 22 -28.68 -4.97 -2.04
CA CYS A 22 -28.07 -5.08 -3.37
C CYS A 22 -27.87 -3.72 -4.04
N LEU A 23 -28.85 -2.82 -3.91
CA LEU A 23 -28.73 -1.45 -4.43
C LEU A 23 -27.64 -0.67 -3.68
N PHE A 24 -27.57 -0.80 -2.36
CA PHE A 24 -26.53 -0.17 -1.55
C PHE A 24 -25.13 -0.68 -1.94
N CYS A 25 -24.93 -2.00 -2.04
CA CYS A 25 -23.67 -2.59 -2.45
C CYS A 25 -23.26 -2.18 -3.87
N SER A 26 -24.22 -2.07 -4.80
CA SER A 26 -23.96 -1.57 -6.15
C SER A 26 -23.50 -0.11 -6.14
N PHE A 27 -24.16 0.74 -5.34
CA PHE A 27 -23.79 2.15 -5.19
C PHE A 27 -22.39 2.31 -4.60
N VAL A 28 -22.07 1.57 -3.52
CA VAL A 28 -20.72 1.59 -2.94
C VAL A 28 -19.67 1.14 -3.94
N SER A 29 -19.93 0.06 -4.70
CA SER A 29 -19.00 -0.43 -5.73
C SER A 29 -18.75 0.63 -6.82
N PHE A 30 -19.78 1.38 -7.22
CA PHE A 30 -19.65 2.49 -8.16
C PHE A 30 -18.78 3.62 -7.60
N MET A 31 -19.03 4.05 -6.36
CA MET A 31 -18.23 5.11 -5.71
C MET A 31 -16.75 4.73 -5.59
N VAL A 32 -16.46 3.47 -5.25
CA VAL A 32 -15.06 2.99 -5.19
C VAL A 32 -14.43 2.92 -6.58
N THR A 33 -15.20 2.60 -7.62
CA THR A 33 -14.71 2.59 -9.00
C THR A 33 -14.33 4.01 -9.46
N GLU A 34 -15.19 5.00 -9.23
CA GLU A 34 -14.90 6.42 -9.52
C GLU A 34 -13.64 6.89 -8.79
N PHE A 35 -13.50 6.58 -7.50
CA PHE A 35 -12.30 6.90 -6.74
C PHE A 35 -11.05 6.20 -7.28
N SER A 36 -11.17 4.95 -7.71
CA SER A 36 -10.06 4.19 -8.31
C SER A 36 -9.64 4.79 -9.66
N ILE A 37 -10.59 5.24 -10.47
CA ILE A 37 -10.32 5.93 -11.74
C ILE A 37 -9.64 7.28 -11.48
N ALA A 38 -10.15 8.08 -10.55
CA ALA A 38 -9.54 9.35 -10.18
C ALA A 38 -8.08 9.15 -9.73
N THR A 39 -7.84 8.15 -8.88
CA THR A 39 -6.49 7.78 -8.44
C THR A 39 -5.61 7.36 -9.62
N LEU A 40 -6.16 6.57 -10.56
CA LEU A 40 -5.42 6.11 -11.74
C LEU A 40 -5.00 7.29 -12.65
N VAL A 41 -5.89 8.26 -12.84
CA VAL A 41 -5.60 9.47 -13.61
C VAL A 41 -4.49 10.27 -12.92
N GLU A 42 -4.62 10.48 -11.60
CA GLU A 42 -3.64 11.24 -10.82
C GLU A 42 -2.24 10.59 -10.86
N VAL A 43 -2.17 9.26 -10.67
CA VAL A 43 -0.90 8.51 -10.72
C VAL A 43 -0.27 8.58 -12.11
N ASN A 44 -1.07 8.54 -13.18
CA ASN A 44 -0.56 8.67 -14.55
C ASN A 44 -0.07 10.10 -14.85
N SER A 45 -0.62 11.11 -14.17
CA SER A 45 -0.14 12.49 -14.25
C SER A 45 0.98 12.81 -13.26
N LEU A 46 1.33 11.89 -12.35
CA LEU A 46 2.36 12.13 -11.36
C LEU A 46 3.72 12.24 -12.05
N GLU A 47 4.28 13.44 -12.02
CA GLU A 47 5.60 13.70 -12.57
C GLU A 47 6.68 13.37 -11.53
N SER A 48 7.75 12.71 -11.97
CA SER A 48 8.91 12.41 -11.12
C SER A 48 9.50 13.66 -10.48
N ASP A 49 9.40 14.81 -11.15
CA ASP A 49 9.92 16.09 -10.65
C ASP A 49 9.14 16.60 -9.44
N HIS A 50 7.83 16.35 -9.37
CA HIS A 50 7.03 16.73 -8.21
C HIS A 50 7.46 15.94 -6.97
N MET A 51 7.56 14.61 -7.10
CA MET A 51 8.03 13.74 -6.01
C MET A 51 9.47 14.10 -5.60
N LYS A 52 10.34 14.38 -6.58
CA LYS A 52 11.72 14.84 -6.32
C LYS A 52 11.76 16.14 -5.51
N ASN A 53 10.93 17.13 -5.86
CA ASN A 53 10.87 18.40 -5.15
C ASN A 53 10.42 18.23 -3.69
N VAL A 54 9.44 17.36 -3.45
CA VAL A 54 8.99 17.00 -2.09
C VAL A 54 10.15 16.40 -1.28
N PHE A 55 10.90 15.45 -1.85
CA PHE A 55 12.07 14.87 -1.19
C PHE A 55 13.17 15.90 -0.89
N LEU A 56 13.44 16.82 -1.82
CA LEU A 56 14.53 17.77 -1.68
C LEU A 56 14.19 18.95 -0.77
N GLU A 57 12.98 19.50 -0.84
CA GLU A 57 12.65 20.77 -0.14
C GLU A 57 11.94 20.56 1.20
N THR A 58 11.09 19.54 1.30
CA THR A 58 10.14 19.41 2.41
C THR A 58 10.44 18.26 3.36
N TYR A 59 11.12 17.20 2.90
CA TYR A 59 11.57 16.12 3.78
C TYR A 59 12.32 16.64 5.01
N GLY A 60 11.99 16.07 6.18
CA GLY A 60 12.57 16.44 7.48
C GLY A 60 12.30 17.87 7.93
N ASN A 61 11.35 18.57 7.30
CA ASN A 61 10.88 19.86 7.78
C ASN A 61 9.94 19.67 8.98
N LYS A 62 10.24 20.35 10.09
CA LYS A 62 9.41 20.30 11.32
C LYS A 62 7.98 20.81 11.11
N LEU A 63 7.74 21.62 10.06
CA LEU A 63 6.41 22.11 9.71
C LEU A 63 5.57 21.06 8.98
N PHE A 64 6.20 20.05 8.36
CA PHE A 64 5.55 19.03 7.55
C PHE A 64 5.97 17.62 7.99
N PRO A 65 5.69 17.21 9.25
CA PRO A 65 6.08 15.89 9.75
C PRO A 65 5.42 14.76 8.95
N ALA A 66 4.17 14.94 8.52
CA ALA A 66 3.44 13.94 7.74
C ALA A 66 4.12 13.58 6.41
N GLU A 67 4.81 14.54 5.77
CA GLU A 67 5.55 14.27 4.53
C GLU A 67 6.83 13.47 4.83
N THR A 68 7.48 13.74 5.96
CA THR A 68 8.64 12.96 6.42
C THR A 68 8.23 11.52 6.71
N ASP A 69 7.14 11.33 7.46
CA ASP A 69 6.61 10.02 7.80
C ASP A 69 6.19 9.23 6.55
N ALA A 70 5.54 9.89 5.58
CA ALA A 70 5.14 9.26 4.33
C ALA A 70 6.35 8.84 3.49
N ILE A 71 7.39 9.68 3.41
CA ILE A 71 8.63 9.35 2.69
C ILE A 71 9.38 8.21 3.41
N ASP A 72 9.46 8.23 4.73
CA ASP A 72 10.12 7.17 5.51
C ASP A 72 9.39 5.83 5.34
N LEU A 73 8.04 5.86 5.29
CA LEU A 73 7.24 4.70 4.96
C LEU A 73 7.52 4.20 3.54
N ILE A 74 7.66 5.10 2.56
CA ILE A 74 8.01 4.72 1.18
C ILE A 74 9.38 4.04 1.13
N HIS A 75 10.40 4.61 1.76
CA HIS A 75 11.74 4.03 1.79
C HIS A 75 11.73 2.62 2.38
N THR A 76 11.14 2.47 3.56
CA THR A 76 11.09 1.19 4.28
C THR A 76 10.26 0.15 3.52
N LYS A 77 9.06 0.52 3.06
CA LYS A 77 8.14 -0.40 2.36
C LYS A 77 8.68 -0.89 1.03
N PHE A 78 9.32 -0.01 0.25
CA PHE A 78 9.78 -0.35 -1.10
C PHE A 78 11.27 -0.66 -1.16
N SER A 79 11.99 -0.56 -0.05
CA SER A 79 13.43 -0.72 0.01
C SER A 79 14.12 0.10 -1.11
N CYS A 80 13.81 1.40 -1.13
CA CYS A 80 14.25 2.39 -2.11
C CYS A 80 14.79 3.66 -1.41
N CYS A 81 15.64 4.44 -2.10
CA CYS A 81 16.13 5.70 -1.55
C CYS A 81 16.31 6.77 -2.63
N GLY A 82 15.57 7.87 -2.47
CA GLY A 82 15.60 9.00 -3.39
C GLY A 82 14.75 8.80 -4.65
N VAL A 83 14.77 9.82 -5.52
CA VAL A 83 13.89 9.91 -6.70
C VAL A 83 14.68 10.39 -7.92
N GLY A 84 14.54 9.70 -9.05
CA GLY A 84 15.13 10.09 -10.32
C GLY A 84 16.66 10.11 -10.31
N THR A 85 17.29 9.25 -9.51
CA THR A 85 18.74 9.24 -9.30
C THR A 85 19.29 7.83 -9.22
N THR A 86 20.46 7.62 -9.85
CA THR A 86 21.28 6.42 -9.65
C THR A 86 22.32 6.61 -8.55
N ASN A 87 22.43 7.82 -7.99
CA ASN A 87 23.34 8.17 -6.92
C ASN A 87 22.58 8.86 -5.77
N PRO A 88 22.12 8.08 -4.77
CA PRO A 88 21.41 8.62 -3.62
C PRO A 88 22.26 9.61 -2.81
N ILE A 89 23.60 9.49 -2.86
CA ILE A 89 24.52 10.34 -2.09
C ILE A 89 24.48 11.79 -2.56
N SER A 90 24.59 12.00 -3.88
CA SER A 90 24.48 13.34 -4.44
C SER A 90 23.10 13.93 -4.22
N PHE A 91 22.06 13.10 -4.35
CA PHE A 91 20.66 13.51 -4.17
C PHE A 91 20.40 14.06 -2.76
N TRP A 92 20.73 13.29 -1.72
CA TRP A 92 20.45 13.72 -0.34
C TRP A 92 21.33 14.88 0.10
N ARG A 93 22.58 14.96 -0.39
CA ARG A 93 23.46 16.09 -0.13
C ARG A 93 22.89 17.42 -0.64
N GLU A 94 22.08 17.39 -1.69
CA GLU A 94 21.42 18.58 -2.25
C GLU A 94 20.14 18.95 -1.49
N SER A 95 19.54 18.02 -0.74
CA SER A 95 18.29 18.24 -0.01
C SER A 95 18.41 19.26 1.12
N ARG A 96 17.35 20.04 1.34
CA ARG A 96 17.20 20.94 2.51
C ARG A 96 17.33 20.20 3.82
N TRP A 97 16.87 18.96 3.89
CA TRP A 97 17.05 18.12 5.08
C TRP A 97 18.51 18.05 5.48
N PHE A 98 19.41 17.71 4.54
CA PHE A 98 20.85 17.62 4.80
C PHE A 98 21.43 18.95 5.27
N TRP A 99 21.11 20.05 4.60
CA TRP A 99 21.60 21.40 4.96
C TRP A 99 21.09 21.91 6.31
N ARG A 100 19.91 21.47 6.75
CA ARG A 100 19.31 21.87 8.04
C ARG A 100 19.89 21.12 9.23
N GLN A 101 20.67 20.07 9.02
CA GLN A 101 21.25 19.31 10.12
C GLN A 101 22.28 20.14 10.88
N THR A 102 22.08 20.28 12.18
CA THR A 102 22.99 21.00 13.09
C THR A 102 23.73 20.06 14.05
N THR A 103 23.25 18.83 14.19
CA THR A 103 23.81 17.84 15.12
C THR A 103 24.91 17.06 14.42
N TYR A 104 26.12 17.10 14.99
CA TYR A 104 27.25 16.31 14.50
C TYR A 104 27.27 14.92 15.17
N PRO A 105 27.69 13.87 14.44
CA PRO A 105 28.05 13.88 13.01
C PRO A 105 26.82 14.03 12.09
N LEU A 106 26.97 14.78 10.99
CA LEU A 106 25.90 14.95 10.01
C LEU A 106 25.55 13.61 9.35
N GLN A 107 24.27 13.26 9.33
CA GLN A 107 23.74 12.10 8.63
C GLN A 107 23.77 12.35 7.12
N ARG A 108 24.31 11.39 6.38
CA ARG A 108 24.39 11.47 4.91
C ARG A 108 23.06 11.10 4.24
N PHE A 109 22.28 10.24 4.88
CA PHE A 109 21.01 9.73 4.36
C PHE A 109 19.97 9.68 5.47
N PRO A 110 18.68 9.75 5.11
CA PRO A 110 17.60 9.33 5.99
C PRO A 110 17.86 7.96 6.60
N ARG A 111 17.53 7.78 7.88
CA ARG A 111 17.60 6.45 8.52
C ARG A 111 16.72 5.43 7.82
N SER A 112 15.59 5.86 7.26
CA SER A 112 14.65 5.03 6.51
C SER A 112 15.22 4.46 5.20
N CYS A 113 16.25 5.10 4.63
CA CYS A 113 16.97 4.61 3.44
C CYS A 113 18.00 3.50 3.75
N CYS A 114 18.35 3.33 5.02
CA CYS A 114 19.39 2.42 5.45
C CYS A 114 18.90 0.97 5.36
N VAL A 115 19.83 0.06 5.10
CA VAL A 115 19.50 -1.37 5.16
C VAL A 115 19.14 -1.74 6.59
N ASN A 116 17.98 -2.39 6.76
CA ASN A 116 17.55 -2.88 8.05
C ASN A 116 18.34 -4.14 8.41
N ARG A 117 19.10 -4.08 9.52
CA ARG A 117 19.90 -5.20 10.02
C ARG A 117 19.04 -6.34 10.57
N GLU A 118 17.80 -6.04 10.95
CA GLU A 118 16.83 -6.99 11.49
C GLU A 118 16.04 -7.70 10.38
N ASP A 119 16.30 -7.37 9.11
CA ASP A 119 15.65 -8.02 7.98
C ASP A 119 16.02 -9.52 7.94
N THR A 120 15.02 -10.37 8.17
CA THR A 120 15.17 -11.83 8.19
C THR A 120 15.69 -12.40 6.88
N GLU A 121 15.37 -11.81 5.73
CA GLU A 121 15.88 -12.28 4.43
C GLU A 121 17.37 -11.97 4.31
N LEU A 122 17.78 -10.78 4.76
CA LEU A 122 19.18 -10.36 4.77
C LEU A 122 20.03 -11.20 5.73
N ILE A 123 19.53 -11.43 6.94
CA ILE A 123 20.19 -12.30 7.93
C ILE A 123 20.34 -13.71 7.35
N ARG A 124 19.29 -14.24 6.73
CA ARG A 124 19.33 -15.55 6.07
C ARG A 124 20.34 -15.58 4.93
N LEU A 125 20.40 -14.54 4.10
CA LEU A 125 21.42 -14.44 3.05
C LEU A 125 22.83 -14.47 3.65
N CYS A 126 23.07 -13.67 4.69
CA CYS A 126 24.35 -13.56 5.36
C CYS A 126 24.74 -14.78 6.22
N SER A 127 23.81 -15.70 6.49
CA SER A 127 24.14 -17.01 7.06
C SER A 127 24.90 -17.93 6.08
N SER A 128 24.74 -17.68 4.78
CA SER A 128 25.29 -18.55 3.70
C SER A 128 26.48 -17.94 2.96
N VAL A 129 26.69 -16.62 3.08
CA VAL A 129 27.71 -15.88 2.35
C VAL A 129 28.68 -15.23 3.33
N LYS A 130 29.98 -15.47 3.16
CA LYS A 130 31.02 -14.75 3.90
C LYS A 130 31.41 -13.48 3.16
N SER A 131 31.17 -12.33 3.78
CA SER A 131 31.60 -11.02 3.28
C SER A 131 31.74 -10.04 4.45
N PRO A 132 32.57 -8.99 4.32
CA PRO A 132 32.70 -7.95 5.36
C PRO A 132 31.36 -7.31 5.74
N PHE A 133 30.44 -7.18 4.77
CA PHE A 133 29.09 -6.70 5.01
C PHE A 133 28.28 -7.66 5.88
N CYS A 134 28.35 -8.96 5.60
CA CYS A 134 27.66 -9.98 6.40
C CYS A 134 28.27 -10.15 7.80
N ASP A 135 29.58 -9.96 7.93
CA ASP A 135 30.23 -9.90 9.24
C ASP A 135 29.68 -8.72 10.06
N TRP A 136 29.50 -7.55 9.43
CA TRP A 136 28.86 -6.38 10.07
C TRP A 136 27.39 -6.62 10.41
N ILE A 137 26.60 -7.23 9.53
CA ILE A 137 25.18 -7.56 9.81
C ILE A 137 25.07 -8.43 11.06
N ASN A 138 25.88 -9.48 11.14
CA ASN A 138 25.81 -10.50 12.20
C ASN A 138 26.44 -10.05 13.54
N ASP A 139 27.19 -8.94 13.58
CA ASP A 139 27.86 -8.47 14.78
C ASP A 139 26.90 -7.65 15.68
N PRO A 140 26.49 -8.16 16.86
CA PRO A 140 25.53 -7.47 17.72
C PRO A 140 26.03 -6.13 18.27
N GLU A 141 27.35 -5.90 18.27
CA GLU A 141 27.97 -4.66 18.75
C GLU A 141 28.30 -3.69 17.60
N ALA A 142 27.97 -4.04 16.35
CA ALA A 142 28.34 -3.23 15.21
C ALA A 142 27.65 -1.86 15.24
N GLU A 143 28.43 -0.80 15.00
CA GLU A 143 27.91 0.56 14.87
C GLU A 143 26.91 0.68 13.71
N ASP A 144 25.94 1.58 13.85
CA ASP A 144 25.05 1.98 12.75
C ASP A 144 25.86 2.78 11.72
N LEU A 145 26.44 2.06 10.76
CA LEU A 145 27.26 2.61 9.68
C LEU A 145 26.49 3.55 8.74
N CYS A 146 25.16 3.53 8.79
CA CYS A 146 24.33 4.46 8.03
C CYS A 146 24.12 5.79 8.78
N SER A 147 24.50 5.84 10.06
CA SER A 147 24.49 7.05 10.88
C SER A 147 25.74 7.90 10.62
N GLY A 148 25.53 9.18 10.31
CA GLY A 148 26.59 10.17 10.39
C GLY A 148 27.66 10.10 9.29
N ASN A 149 28.86 10.57 9.65
CA ASN A 149 30.06 10.63 8.80
C ASN A 149 31.02 9.47 9.08
N ILE A 150 30.48 8.29 9.45
CA ILE A 150 31.30 7.12 9.73
C ILE A 150 31.98 6.67 8.42
N VAL A 151 33.28 6.37 8.53
CA VAL A 151 34.04 5.79 7.42
C VAL A 151 33.74 4.30 7.41
N LEU A 152 33.23 3.79 6.29
CA LEU A 152 32.92 2.36 6.17
C LEU A 152 34.17 1.51 6.43
N PRO A 153 34.04 0.39 7.16
CA PRO A 153 35.09 -0.61 7.29
C PRO A 153 35.61 -1.06 5.92
N ARG A 154 36.88 -1.48 5.87
CA ARG A 154 37.46 -1.97 4.61
C ARG A 154 36.65 -3.13 4.04
N GLY A 155 36.29 -3.01 2.76
CA GLY A 155 35.55 -4.06 2.04
C GLY A 155 34.03 -3.92 2.10
N ILE A 156 33.50 -2.96 2.87
CA ILE A 156 32.09 -2.56 2.81
C ILE A 156 31.99 -1.32 1.93
N GLN A 157 31.09 -1.34 0.97
CA GLN A 157 30.83 -0.22 0.08
C GLN A 157 29.46 0.39 0.39
N TRP A 158 29.27 1.69 0.09
CA TRP A 158 28.00 2.38 0.31
C TRP A 158 26.86 1.76 -0.50
N ASP A 159 27.18 1.10 -1.61
CA ASP A 159 26.21 0.37 -2.43
C ASP A 159 25.46 -0.73 -1.64
N GLN A 160 26.09 -1.28 -0.61
CA GLN A 160 25.55 -2.33 0.26
C GLN A 160 24.79 -1.80 1.47
N MET A 161 25.00 -0.53 1.85
CA MET A 161 24.52 0.04 3.11
C MET A 161 23.22 0.83 2.96
N ILE A 162 22.95 1.33 1.76
CA ILE A 162 21.77 2.11 1.43
C ILE A 162 21.00 1.44 0.31
N GLN A 163 19.70 1.67 0.26
CA GLN A 163 18.86 1.18 -0.81
C GLN A 163 19.12 2.02 -2.08
N HIS A 164 19.55 1.43 -3.20
CA HIS A 164 19.85 2.19 -4.43
C HIS A 164 18.68 2.30 -5.41
N ARG A 165 17.57 1.66 -5.09
CA ARG A 165 16.42 1.65 -5.97
C ARG A 165 15.77 3.03 -5.95
N ASP A 166 15.44 3.52 -7.13
CA ASP A 166 14.65 4.72 -7.30
C ASP A 166 13.22 4.47 -6.79
N CYS A 167 12.75 5.32 -5.88
CA CYS A 167 11.43 5.16 -5.28
C CYS A 167 10.30 5.44 -6.26
N PHE A 168 10.49 6.34 -7.23
CA PHE A 168 9.41 6.76 -8.12
C PHE A 168 8.83 5.61 -8.95
N PRO A 169 9.61 4.80 -9.70
CA PRO A 169 9.05 3.69 -10.47
C PRO A 169 8.39 2.63 -9.58
N LEU A 170 8.88 2.42 -8.35
CA LEU A 170 8.32 1.46 -7.40
C LEU A 170 6.96 1.91 -6.87
N VAL A 171 6.87 3.17 -6.42
CA VAL A 171 5.62 3.76 -5.90
C VAL A 171 4.57 3.86 -7.00
N THR A 172 4.95 4.34 -8.19
CA THR A 172 4.02 4.45 -9.33
C THR A 172 3.52 3.08 -9.78
N THR A 173 4.40 2.09 -9.91
CA THR A 173 4.00 0.72 -10.27
C THR A 173 3.07 0.11 -9.22
N TYR A 174 3.38 0.30 -7.94
CA TYR A 174 2.53 -0.18 -6.84
C TYR A 174 1.15 0.49 -6.87
N ALA A 175 1.10 1.82 -6.99
CA ALA A 175 -0.15 2.57 -7.06
C ALA A 175 -0.99 2.19 -8.27
N LEU A 176 -0.37 2.04 -9.45
CA LEU A 176 -1.03 1.59 -10.68
C LEU A 176 -1.61 0.18 -10.52
N THR A 177 -0.84 -0.74 -9.95
CA THR A 177 -1.25 -2.12 -9.71
C THR A 177 -2.43 -2.16 -8.74
N TYR A 178 -2.35 -1.40 -7.66
CA TYR A 178 -3.42 -1.30 -6.66
C TYR A 178 -4.70 -0.71 -7.26
N ALA A 179 -4.61 0.42 -7.97
CA ALA A 179 -5.76 1.06 -8.61
C ALA A 179 -6.41 0.14 -9.65
N THR A 180 -5.60 -0.53 -10.48
CA THR A 180 -6.09 -1.50 -11.49
C THR A 180 -6.78 -2.69 -10.82
N ARG A 181 -6.19 -3.27 -9.77
CA ARG A 181 -6.78 -4.40 -9.03
C ARG A 181 -8.10 -3.99 -8.38
N SER A 182 -8.13 -2.83 -7.73
CA SER A 182 -9.34 -2.26 -7.14
C SER A 182 -10.44 -2.08 -8.19
N LEU A 183 -10.11 -1.49 -9.35
CA LEU A 183 -11.07 -1.27 -10.42
C LEU A 183 -11.65 -2.59 -10.95
N VAL A 184 -10.80 -3.59 -11.21
CA VAL A 184 -11.24 -4.91 -11.69
C VAL A 184 -12.17 -5.59 -10.67
N LEU A 185 -11.79 -5.59 -9.39
CA LEU A 185 -12.60 -6.23 -8.34
C LEU A 185 -13.95 -5.52 -8.15
N ASN A 186 -13.98 -4.19 -8.15
CA ASN A 186 -15.23 -3.45 -8.00
C ASN A 186 -16.14 -3.57 -9.23
N ALA A 187 -15.58 -3.61 -10.44
CA ALA A 187 -16.34 -3.89 -11.65
C ALA A 187 -17.00 -5.28 -11.61
N LEU A 188 -16.25 -6.31 -11.17
CA LEU A 188 -16.78 -7.67 -11.02
C LEU A 188 -17.86 -7.74 -9.93
N ASN A 189 -17.68 -7.05 -8.81
CA ASN A 189 -18.68 -6.96 -7.75
C ASN A 189 -19.96 -6.28 -8.24
N ALA A 190 -19.84 -5.13 -8.92
CA ALA A 190 -20.98 -4.40 -9.49
C ALA A 190 -21.75 -5.28 -10.50
N LEU A 191 -21.04 -5.99 -11.38
CA LEU A 191 -21.65 -6.93 -12.31
C LEU A 191 -22.38 -8.07 -11.59
N SER A 192 -21.77 -8.61 -10.53
CA SER A 192 -22.37 -9.70 -9.73
C SER A 192 -23.65 -9.23 -9.04
N TYR A 193 -23.64 -8.06 -8.40
CA TYR A 193 -24.83 -7.49 -7.77
C TYR A 193 -25.93 -7.18 -8.79
N PHE A 194 -25.55 -6.69 -9.98
CA PHE A 194 -26.50 -6.44 -11.06
C PHE A 194 -27.17 -7.74 -11.54
N VAL A 195 -26.41 -8.82 -11.75
CA VAL A 195 -26.95 -10.12 -12.16
C VAL A 195 -27.89 -10.69 -11.08
N LEU A 196 -27.53 -10.57 -9.81
CA LEU A 196 -28.38 -10.99 -8.69
C LEU A 196 -29.69 -10.17 -8.65
N PHE A 197 -29.59 -8.86 -8.82
CA PHE A 197 -30.75 -7.97 -8.86
C PHE A 197 -31.69 -8.29 -10.02
N VAL A 198 -31.17 -8.47 -11.24
CA VAL A 198 -31.97 -8.85 -12.41
C VAL A 198 -32.60 -10.23 -12.23
N SER A 199 -31.86 -11.20 -11.68
CA SER A 199 -32.37 -12.54 -11.37
C SER A 199 -33.50 -12.49 -10.36
N PHE A 200 -33.39 -11.62 -9.35
CA PHE A 200 -34.43 -11.35 -8.38
C PHE A 200 -35.69 -10.75 -9.05
N LEU A 201 -35.53 -9.70 -9.86
CA LEU A 201 -36.66 -9.09 -10.59
C LEU A 201 -37.37 -10.07 -11.52
N ARG A 202 -36.62 -10.99 -12.16
CA ARG A 202 -37.16 -11.99 -13.07
C ARG A 202 -37.94 -13.09 -12.34
N ARG A 203 -37.51 -13.48 -11.14
CA ARG A 203 -38.23 -14.44 -10.29
C ARG A 203 -39.37 -13.73 -9.54
N ARG A 204 -40.49 -13.52 -10.24
CA ARG A 204 -41.75 -13.00 -9.65
C ARG A 204 -42.31 -13.86 -8.51
N ASP A 205 -41.83 -15.10 -8.32
CA ASP A 205 -42.29 -16.00 -7.26
C ASP A 205 -41.20 -16.18 -6.17
N CYS A 206 -41.37 -15.47 -5.05
CA CYS A 206 -40.54 -15.59 -3.86
C CYS A 206 -40.84 -16.89 -3.10
N SER A 207 -40.17 -17.98 -3.48
CA SER A 207 -40.03 -19.17 -2.61
C SER A 207 -38.65 -19.81 -2.68
N LEU A 208 -37.62 -19.04 -3.02
CA LEU A 208 -36.26 -19.57 -2.97
C LEU A 208 -35.77 -19.68 -1.52
N ASP A 209 -35.45 -20.91 -1.14
CA ASP A 209 -34.71 -21.20 0.09
C ASP A 209 -33.29 -20.63 -0.07
N TYR A 210 -32.96 -19.68 0.80
CA TYR A 210 -31.85 -18.72 0.60
C TYR A 210 -30.51 -19.26 1.12
N SER A 211 -30.51 -20.44 1.75
CA SER A 211 -29.30 -21.10 2.26
C SER A 211 -28.30 -21.42 1.14
N ASP A 212 -28.77 -21.80 -0.05
CA ASP A 212 -27.89 -22.16 -1.18
C ASP A 212 -27.25 -20.94 -1.88
N ALA A 213 -27.89 -19.77 -1.87
CA ALA A 213 -27.39 -18.59 -2.56
C ALA A 213 -26.29 -17.86 -1.78
N LEU A 214 -26.37 -17.85 -0.44
CA LEU A 214 -25.33 -17.26 0.42
C LEU A 214 -24.02 -18.04 0.38
N HIS A 215 -24.07 -19.36 0.13
CA HIS A 215 -22.88 -20.18 -0.09
C HIS A 215 -22.20 -19.94 -1.44
N GLN A 216 -22.84 -19.24 -2.38
CA GLN A 216 -22.29 -18.92 -3.71
C GLN A 216 -21.80 -17.47 -3.84
N LEU A 217 -22.02 -16.62 -2.83
CA LEU A 217 -21.40 -15.30 -2.83
C LEU A 217 -19.89 -15.50 -2.66
N PRO A 218 -19.06 -15.05 -3.64
CA PRO A 218 -17.62 -15.00 -3.41
C PRO A 218 -17.42 -14.15 -2.17
N SER A 219 -16.74 -14.70 -1.16
CA SER A 219 -16.39 -14.02 0.07
C SER A 219 -15.97 -12.60 -0.25
N VAL A 220 -16.70 -11.61 0.28
CA VAL A 220 -16.32 -10.19 0.17
C VAL A 220 -14.87 -10.12 0.66
N VAL A 221 -13.95 -9.96 -0.28
CA VAL A 221 -12.55 -9.70 0.03
C VAL A 221 -12.53 -8.30 0.60
N VAL A 222 -12.71 -8.20 1.92
CA VAL A 222 -12.34 -7.02 2.67
C VAL A 222 -10.84 -6.92 2.52
N ILE A 223 -10.39 -6.05 1.61
CA ILE A 223 -8.98 -5.71 1.47
C ILE A 223 -8.63 -4.95 2.75
N ASN A 224 -8.16 -5.69 3.76
CA ASN A 224 -7.72 -5.15 5.03
C ASN A 224 -6.24 -4.68 4.97
N ASP A 225 -5.68 -4.54 3.76
CA ASP A 225 -4.27 -4.19 3.52
C ASP A 225 -3.96 -2.70 3.80
N LEU A 226 -4.88 -1.95 4.40
CA LEU A 226 -4.68 -0.56 4.82
C LEU A 226 -4.44 -0.42 6.34
N ILE A 227 -4.57 -1.48 7.15
CA ILE A 227 -4.43 -1.40 8.63
C ILE A 227 -3.50 -2.47 9.22
N GLU A 228 -2.91 -3.37 8.42
CA GLU A 228 -1.80 -4.18 8.94
C GLU A 228 -0.47 -3.45 8.71
N TYR A 229 0.16 -3.13 9.86
CA TYR A 229 1.52 -2.63 10.13
C TYR A 229 1.70 -1.12 10.32
#